data_AF-A0A351C2J8-F1
#
_entry.id   AF-A0A351C2J8-F1
#
_cell.length_a   1.000
_cell.length_b   1.000
_cell.length_c   1.000
_cell.angle_alpha   90.00
_cell.angle_beta   90.00
_cell.angle_gamma   90.00
#
_symmetry.space_group_name_H-M   'P 1'
#
loop_
_entity.id
_entity.type
_entity.pdbx_description
1 polymer ?
#
loop_
_entity_poly.entity_id
_entity_poly.type
_entity_poly.pdbx_seq_one_letter_code
_entity_poly.pdbx_strand_id
1 'polypeptide(L)'
;MEIKKYKLKPVPRIVDVLDEKDNIYLSVVIGNGQIGGNKVTSEGKLLAKGNLSEPAFLGAVSELSEKEIEIETNVLDVNAYTNVCVITTSLLNQENKVLFTKIDHGAAPESGIANFSGKYKIRLLTFLLVMFVCFTADSYSQNKSEELTFQNLETPSSPGFILLDEAPASIERPTTPQGFGISLIGFFKGTGGAMEFAPYWLTSHPLLTAEKMTSNNFPFLYNLSVSVTYVKEDNNNYLTGGFRTRVYQSYGKSQTDKLKTIKNEIGIELSESPEDLDLEKIEQLRKDYVSITEKPVFNIDIAGAVGGGSDSNSFDDLVLSRWAAWLSLNFRPGDRKS
;
A
#
# COMPACT_ATOMS: atom_id res chain seq x y z
N MET A 1 -2.99 2.04 -17.64
CA MET A 1 -2.18 1.83 -16.43
C MET A 1 -0.92 2.68 -16.54
N GLU A 2 -0.57 3.46 -15.53
CA GLU A 2 0.67 4.25 -15.50
C GLU A 2 1.78 3.48 -14.76
N ILE A 3 3.04 3.63 -15.19
CA ILE A 3 4.21 3.11 -14.50
C ILE A 3 5.06 4.27 -13.95
N LYS A 4 5.24 4.32 -12.64
CA LYS A 4 6.12 5.27 -11.96
C LYS A 4 7.42 4.61 -11.55
N LYS A 5 8.54 5.13 -12.07
CA LYS A 5 9.88 4.52 -11.89
C LYS A 5 10.64 5.14 -10.72
N TYR A 6 11.19 4.28 -9.86
CA TYR A 6 11.96 4.60 -8.67
C TYR A 6 13.37 4.00 -8.78
N LYS A 7 14.38 4.86 -8.97
CA LYS A 7 15.79 4.43 -8.92
C LYS A 7 16.26 4.35 -7.47
N LEU A 8 16.48 3.13 -7.00
CA LEU A 8 16.94 2.84 -5.65
C LEU A 8 18.36 3.38 -5.44
N LYS A 9 18.60 4.01 -4.29
CA LYS A 9 19.90 4.57 -3.89
C LYS A 9 20.47 3.83 -2.67
N PRO A 10 21.80 3.88 -2.43
CA PRO A 10 22.86 4.33 -3.33
C PRO A 10 22.98 3.46 -4.60
N VAL A 11 23.76 3.90 -5.58
CA VAL A 11 23.99 3.18 -6.85
C VAL A 11 25.50 2.98 -7.05
N PRO A 12 26.01 1.73 -7.04
CA PRO A 12 25.33 0.51 -6.60
C PRO A 12 25.15 0.48 -5.07
N ARG A 13 24.25 -0.38 -4.60
CA ARG A 13 24.15 -0.83 -3.21
C ARG A 13 25.23 -1.87 -2.96
N ILE A 14 26.05 -1.66 -1.93
CA ILE A 14 27.13 -2.58 -1.58
C ILE A 14 26.61 -3.66 -0.63
N VAL A 15 26.97 -4.91 -0.93
CA VAL A 15 26.58 -6.09 -0.16
C VAL A 15 27.87 -6.76 0.28
N ASP A 16 28.22 -6.59 1.55
CA ASP A 16 29.49 -7.06 2.08
C ASP A 16 29.42 -8.54 2.48
N VAL A 17 30.40 -9.33 2.02
CA VAL A 17 30.51 -10.78 2.27
C VAL A 17 31.89 -11.14 2.82
N LEU A 18 31.96 -12.24 3.58
CA LEU A 18 33.17 -12.64 4.32
C LEU A 18 33.87 -13.88 3.75
N ASP A 19 33.16 -14.75 3.03
CA ASP A 19 33.72 -15.95 2.39
C ASP A 19 33.43 -15.91 0.88
N GLU A 20 34.43 -16.23 0.06
CA GLU A 20 34.29 -16.37 -1.40
C GLU A 20 33.43 -17.60 -1.79
N LYS A 21 33.26 -18.54 -0.86
CA LYS A 21 32.46 -19.77 -1.01
C LYS A 21 31.00 -19.58 -0.63
N ASP A 22 30.61 -18.42 -0.09
CA ASP A 22 29.20 -18.14 0.19
C ASP A 22 28.39 -18.14 -1.12
N ASN A 23 27.16 -18.62 -1.03
CA ASN A 23 26.15 -18.59 -2.10
C ASN A 23 25.17 -17.46 -1.81
N ILE A 24 24.91 -16.60 -2.80
CA ILE A 24 23.98 -15.48 -2.65
C ILE A 24 22.56 -15.92 -2.98
N TYR A 25 21.64 -15.64 -2.05
CA TYR A 25 20.20 -15.80 -2.21
C TYR A 25 19.51 -14.44 -2.07
N LEU A 26 18.45 -14.20 -2.84
CA LEU A 26 17.64 -13.00 -2.81
C LEU A 26 16.22 -13.31 -2.35
N SER A 27 15.72 -12.56 -1.37
CA SER A 27 14.31 -12.43 -1.08
C SER A 27 13.86 -10.97 -1.33
N VAL A 28 12.69 -10.80 -1.93
CA VAL A 28 11.97 -9.53 -2.04
C VAL A 28 10.56 -9.71 -1.52
N VAL A 29 10.28 -9.15 -0.34
CA VAL A 29 8.94 -9.15 0.27
C VAL A 29 8.21 -7.87 -0.09
N ILE A 30 6.97 -7.99 -0.55
CA ILE A 30 6.10 -6.87 -0.91
C ILE A 30 5.07 -6.67 0.19
N GLY A 31 5.10 -5.49 0.80
CA GLY A 31 4.28 -5.09 1.94
C GLY A 31 3.00 -4.35 1.55
N ASN A 32 2.34 -3.79 2.57
CA ASN A 32 1.10 -3.00 2.42
C ASN A 32 -0.03 -3.70 1.63
N GLY A 33 -0.04 -5.05 1.60
CA GLY A 33 -1.07 -5.80 0.89
C GLY A 33 -0.95 -5.83 -0.63
N GLN A 34 0.15 -5.30 -1.17
CA GLN A 34 0.33 -5.17 -2.62
C GLN A 34 0.83 -6.47 -3.25
N ILE A 35 0.79 -6.52 -4.59
CA ILE A 35 1.28 -7.66 -5.39
C ILE A 35 2.37 -7.14 -6.33
N GLY A 36 3.38 -7.96 -6.60
CA GLY A 36 4.41 -7.61 -7.56
C GLY A 36 5.22 -8.79 -8.07
N GLY A 37 5.99 -8.51 -9.11
CA GLY A 37 6.92 -9.42 -9.75
C GLY A 37 8.34 -8.86 -9.72
N ASN A 38 9.32 -9.72 -9.94
CA ASN A 38 10.73 -9.37 -9.87
C ASN A 38 11.47 -9.91 -11.09
N LYS A 39 12.43 -9.14 -11.60
CA LYS A 39 13.39 -9.53 -12.62
C LYS A 39 14.79 -9.22 -12.10
N VAL A 40 15.65 -10.23 -12.08
CA VAL A 40 17.02 -10.11 -11.57
C VAL A 40 17.97 -10.46 -12.69
N THR A 41 18.83 -9.51 -13.07
CA THR A 41 19.83 -9.73 -14.11
C THR A 41 21.22 -9.38 -13.63
N SER A 42 22.24 -9.90 -14.29
CA SER A 42 23.61 -9.45 -14.15
C SER A 42 24.29 -9.52 -15.51
N GLU A 43 24.91 -8.42 -15.94
CA GLU A 43 25.53 -8.30 -17.28
C GLU A 43 24.59 -8.67 -18.44
N GLY A 44 23.28 -8.41 -18.29
CA GLY A 44 22.23 -8.77 -19.25
C GLY A 44 21.77 -10.24 -19.21
N LYS A 45 22.41 -11.11 -18.42
CA LYS A 45 21.95 -12.48 -18.18
C LYS A 45 20.89 -12.50 -17.07
N LEU A 46 19.77 -13.19 -17.31
CA LEU A 46 18.77 -13.45 -16.27
C LEU A 46 19.33 -14.38 -15.20
N LEU A 47 19.23 -13.99 -13.92
CA LEU A 47 19.58 -14.80 -12.77
C LEU A 47 18.34 -15.41 -12.09
N ALA A 48 17.31 -14.59 -11.85
CA ALA A 48 16.07 -15.00 -11.23
C ALA A 48 14.89 -14.15 -11.73
N LYS A 49 13.68 -14.70 -11.64
CA LYS A 49 12.44 -14.06 -12.09
C LYS A 49 11.24 -14.58 -11.30
N GLY A 50 10.21 -13.77 -11.09
CA GLY A 50 8.94 -14.20 -10.50
C GLY A 50 8.66 -13.62 -9.11
N ASN A 51 7.84 -14.33 -8.34
CA ASN A 51 7.67 -14.07 -6.91
C ASN A 51 8.91 -14.55 -6.16
N LEU A 52 9.71 -13.61 -5.64
CA LEU A 52 10.92 -13.88 -4.85
C LEU A 52 10.69 -13.65 -3.35
N SER A 53 9.47 -13.83 -2.83
CA SER A 53 9.22 -13.73 -1.39
C SER A 53 10.02 -14.77 -0.60
N GLU A 54 10.16 -15.98 -1.15
CA GLU A 54 11.09 -17.01 -0.64
C GLU A 54 12.50 -16.81 -1.24
N PRO A 55 13.59 -17.06 -0.49
CA PRO A 55 14.96 -16.85 -0.98
C PRO A 55 15.30 -17.66 -2.24
N ALA A 56 15.53 -16.97 -3.36
CA ALA A 56 15.97 -17.56 -4.62
C ALA A 56 17.49 -17.46 -4.78
N PHE A 57 18.14 -18.56 -5.15
CA PHE A 57 19.58 -18.59 -5.43
C PHE A 57 19.93 -17.72 -6.66
N LEU A 58 20.94 -16.86 -6.52
CA LEU A 58 21.45 -16.00 -7.59
C LEU A 58 22.79 -16.47 -8.18
N GLY A 59 23.65 -17.09 -7.38
CA GLY A 59 25.01 -17.50 -7.77
C GLY A 59 25.98 -17.55 -6.59
N ALA A 60 27.18 -18.08 -6.80
CA ALA A 60 28.26 -18.05 -5.80
C ALA A 60 28.92 -16.66 -5.73
N VAL A 61 29.47 -16.27 -4.57
CA VAL A 61 30.21 -15.00 -4.42
C VAL A 61 31.34 -14.88 -5.44
N SER A 62 32.08 -15.96 -5.70
CA SER A 62 33.15 -16.00 -6.71
C SER A 62 32.69 -15.71 -8.15
N GLU A 63 31.41 -15.85 -8.47
CA GLU A 63 30.82 -15.53 -9.78
C GLU A 63 30.22 -14.13 -9.84
N LEU A 64 29.89 -13.54 -8.69
CA LEU A 64 29.10 -12.30 -8.56
C LEU A 64 29.90 -11.10 -8.02
N SER A 65 31.05 -11.31 -7.38
CA SER A 65 31.84 -10.27 -6.68
C SER A 65 32.25 -9.09 -7.57
N GLU A 66 32.54 -9.32 -8.84
CA GLU A 66 32.91 -8.23 -9.74
C GLU A 66 31.75 -7.61 -10.53
N LYS A 67 30.57 -8.24 -10.48
CA LYS A 67 29.44 -7.91 -11.35
C LYS A 67 28.47 -6.94 -10.70
N GLU A 68 27.79 -6.17 -11.54
CA GLU A 68 26.55 -5.50 -11.13
C GLU A 68 25.38 -6.48 -11.27
N ILE A 69 24.59 -6.59 -10.20
CA ILE A 69 23.30 -7.28 -10.18
C ILE A 69 22.23 -6.19 -10.23
N GLU A 70 21.39 -6.19 -11.24
CA GLU A 70 20.23 -5.31 -11.34
C GLU A 70 18.98 -6.07 -10.88
N ILE A 71 18.29 -5.51 -9.89
CA ILE A 71 17.03 -6.02 -9.36
C ILE A 71 15.95 -5.01 -9.74
N GLU A 72 15.04 -5.44 -10.61
CA GLU A 72 13.80 -4.72 -10.93
C GLU A 72 12.63 -5.40 -10.19
N THR A 73 11.84 -4.61 -9.45
CA THR A 73 10.61 -5.06 -8.81
C THR A 73 9.46 -4.16 -9.26
N ASN A 74 8.47 -4.72 -9.96
CA ASN A 74 7.24 -4.01 -10.31
C ASN A 74 6.16 -4.35 -9.29
N VAL A 75 5.66 -3.34 -8.58
CA VAL A 75 4.58 -3.48 -7.59
C VAL A 75 3.32 -2.82 -8.13
N LEU A 76 2.26 -3.60 -8.27
CA LEU A 76 0.93 -3.17 -8.70
C LEU A 76 0.08 -2.81 -7.49
N ASP A 77 -0.63 -1.68 -7.59
CA ASP A 77 -1.62 -1.29 -6.59
C ASP A 77 -2.91 -2.12 -6.72
N VAL A 78 -3.14 -3.00 -5.74
CA VAL A 78 -4.36 -3.78 -5.55
C VAL A 78 -5.05 -3.49 -4.21
N ASN A 79 -4.49 -2.57 -3.41
CA ASN A 79 -4.99 -2.25 -2.07
C ASN A 79 -5.64 -0.87 -2.04
N ALA A 80 -6.97 -0.84 -2.17
CA ALA A 80 -7.79 0.37 -2.13
C ALA A 80 -7.63 1.24 -0.85
N TYR A 81 -6.98 0.75 0.21
CA TYR A 81 -6.72 1.51 1.43
C TYR A 81 -5.38 2.26 1.44
N THR A 82 -4.42 1.93 0.56
CA THR A 82 -3.14 2.65 0.47
C THR A 82 -2.39 2.44 -0.84
N ASN A 83 -2.09 3.55 -1.53
CA ASN A 83 -1.32 3.55 -2.77
C ASN A 83 0.21 3.54 -2.52
N VAL A 84 0.65 3.29 -1.28
CA VAL A 84 2.07 3.23 -0.90
C VAL A 84 2.58 1.80 -1.04
N CYS A 85 3.40 1.55 -2.06
CA CYS A 85 4.15 0.31 -2.23
C CYS A 85 5.37 0.30 -1.30
N VAL A 86 5.60 -0.86 -0.67
CA VAL A 86 6.73 -1.11 0.22
C VAL A 86 7.41 -2.38 -0.22
N ILE A 87 8.71 -2.32 -0.50
CA ILE A 87 9.53 -3.50 -0.81
C ILE A 87 10.59 -3.69 0.26
N THR A 88 10.82 -4.94 0.66
CA THR A 88 11.92 -5.33 1.54
C THR A 88 12.85 -6.27 0.78
N THR A 89 13.96 -5.72 0.28
CA THR A 89 15.00 -6.49 -0.42
C THR A 89 15.98 -7.03 0.61
N SER A 90 16.17 -8.35 0.65
CA SER A 90 17.15 -9.00 1.52
C SER A 90 18.02 -9.96 0.72
N LEU A 91 19.34 -9.85 0.89
CA LEU A 91 20.31 -10.80 0.35
C LEU A 91 20.88 -11.62 1.51
N LEU A 92 20.94 -12.93 1.33
CA LEU A 92 21.28 -13.91 2.36
C LEU A 92 22.35 -14.87 1.83
N ASN A 93 23.09 -15.53 2.74
CA ASN A 93 23.93 -16.68 2.39
C ASN A 93 23.15 -18.02 2.49
N GLN A 94 23.80 -19.14 2.16
CA GLN A 94 23.26 -20.50 2.27
C GLN A 94 22.80 -20.94 3.66
N GLU A 95 23.23 -20.23 4.72
CA GLU A 95 22.82 -20.47 6.12
C GLU A 95 21.62 -19.61 6.53
N ASN A 96 21.00 -18.89 5.59
CA ASN A 96 19.99 -17.84 5.81
C ASN A 96 20.50 -16.65 6.66
N LYS A 97 21.81 -16.44 6.76
CA LYS A 97 22.38 -15.24 7.38
C LYS A 97 22.14 -14.05 6.45
N VAL A 98 21.49 -13.01 6.96
CA VAL A 98 21.27 -11.76 6.23
C VAL A 98 22.61 -11.04 6.02
N LEU A 99 22.97 -10.83 4.75
CA LEU A 99 24.16 -10.09 4.30
C LEU A 99 23.83 -8.62 4.04
N PHE A 100 22.63 -8.37 3.50
CA PHE A 100 22.08 -7.03 3.27
C PHE A 100 20.57 -7.09 3.45
N THR A 101 19.97 -6.05 4.03
CA THR A 101 18.52 -5.84 3.99
C THR A 101 18.19 -4.36 3.92
N LYS A 102 17.17 -4.00 3.12
CA LYS A 102 16.69 -2.64 2.98
C LYS A 102 15.19 -2.62 2.70
N ILE A 103 14.49 -1.71 3.37
CA ILE A 103 13.10 -1.36 3.09
C ILE A 103 13.09 -0.08 2.26
N ASP A 104 12.42 -0.12 1.12
CA ASP A 104 12.19 1.02 0.23
C ASP A 104 10.69 1.26 0.02
N HIS A 105 10.34 2.52 -0.23
CA HIS A 105 8.96 2.98 -0.31
C HIS A 105 8.77 3.79 -1.61
N GLY A 106 7.62 3.64 -2.25
CA GLY A 106 7.23 4.40 -3.43
C GLY A 106 5.72 4.41 -3.57
N ALA A 107 5.15 5.54 -3.98
CA ALA A 107 3.71 5.59 -4.27
C ALA A 107 3.48 5.04 -5.68
N ALA A 108 2.56 4.10 -5.83
CA ALA A 108 2.02 3.77 -7.13
C ALA A 108 1.13 4.91 -7.64
N PRO A 109 1.02 5.12 -8.96
CA PRO A 109 -0.13 5.82 -9.54
C PRO A 109 -1.42 5.07 -9.18
N GLU A 110 -2.57 5.74 -9.22
CA GLU A 110 -3.86 5.08 -9.00
C GLU A 110 -4.09 3.96 -10.01
N SER A 111 -4.39 2.74 -9.52
CA SER A 111 -4.45 1.53 -10.35
C SER A 111 -3.20 1.32 -11.23
N GLY A 112 -2.04 1.80 -10.77
CA GLY A 112 -0.77 1.84 -11.49
C GLY A 112 0.29 0.93 -10.91
N ILE A 113 1.49 1.02 -11.49
CA ILE A 113 2.66 0.23 -11.11
C ILE A 113 3.75 1.17 -10.57
N ALA A 114 4.28 0.84 -9.39
CA ALA A 114 5.56 1.36 -8.91
C ALA A 114 6.67 0.40 -9.32
N ASN A 115 7.52 0.80 -10.27
CA ASN A 115 8.73 0.06 -10.64
C ASN A 115 9.90 0.54 -9.77
N PHE A 116 10.57 -0.38 -9.08
CA PHE A 116 11.79 -0.12 -8.32
C PHE A 116 12.96 -0.80 -9.03
N SER A 117 13.93 -0.04 -9.54
CA SER A 117 15.19 -0.57 -10.10
C SER A 117 16.35 -0.20 -9.18
N GLY A 118 17.14 -1.20 -8.79
CA GLY A 118 18.34 -1.01 -7.98
C GLY A 118 19.50 -1.88 -8.48
N LYS A 119 20.68 -1.26 -8.56
CA LYS A 119 21.94 -1.96 -8.82
C LYS A 119 22.61 -2.35 -7.51
N TYR A 120 23.17 -3.54 -7.45
CA TYR A 120 23.85 -4.12 -6.31
C TYR A 120 25.23 -4.63 -6.75
N LYS A 121 26.25 -4.47 -5.91
CA LYS A 121 27.56 -5.11 -6.10
C LYS A 121 27.93 -5.87 -4.82
N ILE A 122 28.24 -7.15 -4.98
CA ILE A 122 28.76 -8.00 -3.90
C ILE A 122 30.23 -7.61 -3.69
N ARG A 123 30.64 -7.30 -2.46
CA ARG A 123 32.03 -6.95 -2.14
C ARG A 123 32.56 -7.91 -1.09
N LEU A 124 33.62 -8.65 -1.44
CA LEU A 124 34.36 -9.43 -0.46
C LEU A 124 35.12 -8.49 0.48
N LEU A 125 34.81 -8.55 1.77
CA LEU A 125 35.57 -7.88 2.82
C LEU A 125 36.82 -8.71 3.14
N THR A 126 37.94 -8.35 2.52
CA THR A 126 39.26 -8.71 3.08
C THR A 126 39.45 -7.92 4.37
N PHE A 127 39.79 -8.63 5.46
CA PHE A 127 39.83 -8.05 6.81
C PHE A 127 41.07 -7.17 7.03
N LEU A 128 41.05 -5.94 6.49
CA LEU A 128 42.05 -4.92 6.81
C LEU A 128 41.56 -4.05 7.98
N LEU A 129 42.23 -4.19 9.12
CA LEU A 129 41.93 -3.46 10.36
C LEU A 129 42.21 -1.95 10.21
N VAL A 130 41.18 -1.13 10.00
CA VAL A 130 41.24 0.32 10.21
C VAL A 130 40.00 0.84 10.93
N MET A 131 40.23 1.56 12.02
CA MET A 131 39.24 2.18 12.90
C MET A 131 39.19 3.70 12.65
N PHE A 132 38.03 4.25 12.28
CA PHE A 132 37.50 5.62 12.57
C PHE A 132 36.13 5.74 11.86
N VAL A 133 34.98 5.99 12.50
CA VAL A 133 34.51 7.20 13.22
C VAL A 133 34.37 8.43 12.32
N CYS A 134 33.14 8.70 11.83
CA CYS A 134 32.39 9.95 12.12
C CYS A 134 31.00 10.00 11.43
N PHE A 135 30.07 10.69 12.09
CA PHE A 135 28.73 11.04 11.58
C PHE A 135 28.77 12.24 10.61
N THR A 136 27.86 12.28 9.64
CA THR A 136 27.06 13.48 9.29
C THR A 136 25.70 13.06 8.70
N ALA A 137 24.67 13.88 8.88
CA ALA A 137 23.34 13.70 8.28
C ALA A 137 22.75 15.07 7.91
N ASP A 138 22.09 15.17 6.75
CA ASP A 138 21.20 16.24 6.25
C ASP A 138 20.93 15.97 4.74
N SER A 139 19.85 16.39 4.03
CA SER A 139 18.68 17.24 4.36
C SER A 139 17.50 17.07 3.34
N TYR A 140 16.46 17.90 3.45
CA TYR A 140 15.10 17.99 2.80
C TYR A 140 14.95 18.11 1.25
N SER A 141 13.72 17.92 0.69
CA SER A 141 12.87 18.98 0.03
C SER A 141 11.67 18.53 -0.86
N GLN A 142 10.50 19.22 -0.73
CA GLN A 142 9.37 19.64 -1.64
C GLN A 142 8.99 18.85 -2.95
N ASN A 143 7.72 18.76 -3.44
CA ASN A 143 6.81 19.85 -3.89
C ASN A 143 5.40 19.38 -4.41
N LYS A 144 4.40 20.30 -4.35
CA LYS A 144 3.15 20.53 -5.17
C LYS A 144 2.08 19.46 -5.49
N SER A 145 0.86 19.97 -5.77
CA SER A 145 -0.44 19.28 -5.88
C SER A 145 -1.35 19.87 -6.99
N GLU A 146 -2.24 19.06 -7.58
CA GLU A 146 -3.41 19.46 -8.40
C GLU A 146 -4.50 18.35 -8.29
N GLU A 147 -5.75 18.64 -8.70
CA GLU A 147 -7.01 18.08 -8.15
C GLU A 147 -7.94 17.49 -9.25
N LEU A 148 -8.78 16.48 -8.92
CA LEU A 148 -10.07 16.14 -9.60
C LEU A 148 -10.84 14.97 -8.90
N THR A 149 -12.13 14.78 -9.22
CA THR A 149 -13.14 13.97 -8.47
C THR A 149 -13.79 12.84 -9.28
N PHE A 150 -14.47 11.86 -8.62
CA PHE A 150 -15.80 11.29 -9.00
C PHE A 150 -16.34 10.22 -8.02
N GLN A 151 -17.62 9.88 -8.16
CA GLN A 151 -18.38 8.82 -7.44
C GLN A 151 -18.88 7.76 -8.46
N ASN A 152 -19.44 6.58 -8.15
CA ASN A 152 -20.07 5.98 -6.93
C ASN A 152 -19.94 4.42 -7.04
N LEU A 153 -20.54 3.48 -6.27
CA LEU A 153 -21.63 3.47 -5.28
C LEU A 153 -21.52 2.22 -4.37
N GLU A 154 -21.63 2.36 -3.04
CA GLU A 154 -21.95 1.30 -2.05
C GLU A 154 -22.64 1.94 -0.82
N THR A 155 -22.85 1.22 0.30
CA THR A 155 -23.38 1.78 1.56
C THR A 155 -22.74 3.13 1.90
N PRO A 156 -23.54 4.14 2.28
CA PRO A 156 -23.17 5.55 2.18
C PRO A 156 -21.81 5.82 2.80
N SER A 157 -20.88 6.28 1.97
CA SER A 157 -19.44 6.30 2.26
C SER A 157 -19.01 7.24 3.38
N SER A 158 -19.93 7.97 4.00
CA SER A 158 -19.63 8.88 5.10
C SER A 158 -20.90 9.06 5.94
N PRO A 159 -21.05 8.28 7.01
CA PRO A 159 -22.25 8.33 7.84
C PRO A 159 -22.42 9.68 8.56
N GLY A 160 -21.36 10.49 8.65
CA GLY A 160 -21.40 11.86 9.13
C GLY A 160 -22.17 12.86 8.25
N PHE A 161 -22.27 12.64 6.92
CA PHE A 161 -23.09 13.50 6.04
C PHE A 161 -24.58 13.17 6.17
N ILE A 162 -24.92 11.89 6.36
CA ILE A 162 -26.30 11.45 6.65
C ILE A 162 -26.84 12.15 7.91
N LEU A 163 -25.97 12.44 8.88
CA LEU A 163 -26.38 13.16 10.08
C LEU A 163 -26.69 14.64 9.84
N LEU A 164 -26.21 15.29 8.77
CA LEU A 164 -26.49 16.71 8.55
C LEU A 164 -27.67 16.97 7.60
N ASP A 165 -28.08 15.99 6.80
CA ASP A 165 -28.93 16.16 5.58
C ASP A 165 -28.32 17.08 4.50
N GLU A 166 -27.07 17.53 4.70
CA GLU A 166 -26.29 18.35 3.77
C GLU A 166 -25.32 17.50 2.95
N ALA A 167 -25.38 17.65 1.63
CA ALA A 167 -24.41 17.03 0.71
C ALA A 167 -23.20 17.95 0.56
N PRO A 168 -21.99 17.57 1.02
CA PRO A 168 -20.82 18.43 0.95
C PRO A 168 -20.44 18.73 -0.51
N ALA A 169 -20.00 19.96 -0.78
CA ALA A 169 -19.63 20.41 -2.12
C ALA A 169 -18.45 19.61 -2.74
N SER A 170 -17.55 19.09 -1.90
CA SER A 170 -16.49 18.15 -2.27
C SER A 170 -16.10 17.31 -1.05
N ILE A 171 -15.61 16.07 -1.26
CA ILE A 171 -15.14 15.17 -0.19
C ILE A 171 -13.67 14.84 -0.47
N GLU A 172 -12.79 15.19 0.45
CA GLU A 172 -11.36 14.89 0.36
C GLU A 172 -11.05 13.47 0.89
N ARG A 173 -10.28 12.69 0.12
CA ARG A 173 -9.91 11.31 0.46
C ARG A 173 -8.39 11.08 0.48
N PRO A 174 -7.67 11.54 1.52
CA PRO A 174 -6.24 11.34 1.58
C PRO A 174 -5.87 9.86 1.85
N THR A 175 -5.12 9.26 0.92
CA THR A 175 -4.55 7.90 1.00
C THR A 175 -3.08 7.88 1.45
N THR A 176 -2.53 9.04 1.83
CA THR A 176 -1.13 9.22 2.28
C THR A 176 -1.04 10.28 3.39
N PRO A 177 0.01 10.24 4.26
CA PRO A 177 0.22 11.24 5.30
C PRO A 177 0.38 12.66 4.77
N GLN A 178 1.04 12.80 3.63
CA GLN A 178 1.27 14.08 2.97
C GLN A 178 -0.05 14.64 2.42
N GLY A 179 -0.87 13.80 1.79
CA GLY A 179 -2.21 14.17 1.35
C GLY A 179 -3.08 14.64 2.52
N PHE A 180 -3.11 13.90 3.63
CA PHE A 180 -3.91 14.26 4.81
C PHE A 180 -3.52 15.63 5.40
N GLY A 181 -2.22 15.92 5.47
CA GLY A 181 -1.74 17.24 5.91
C GLY A 181 -2.18 18.38 5.00
N ILE A 182 -2.26 18.15 3.68
CA ILE A 182 -2.78 19.13 2.72
C ILE A 182 -4.29 19.31 2.90
N SER A 183 -5.05 18.21 2.95
CA SER A 183 -6.50 18.22 3.15
C SER A 183 -6.91 18.95 4.43
N LEU A 184 -6.18 18.74 5.54
CA LEU A 184 -6.47 19.39 6.81
C LEU A 184 -6.27 20.92 6.77
N ILE A 185 -5.37 21.42 5.92
CA ILE A 185 -5.14 22.86 5.69
C ILE A 185 -6.26 23.47 4.81
N GLY A 186 -6.89 22.66 3.95
CA GLY A 186 -8.06 23.04 3.14
C GLY A 186 -9.37 23.04 3.94
N PHE A 187 -9.57 21.99 4.75
CA PHE A 187 -10.81 21.64 5.44
C PHE A 187 -11.51 22.77 6.23
N PHE A 188 -10.75 23.67 6.86
CA PHE A 188 -11.27 24.80 7.64
C PHE A 188 -11.39 26.12 6.86
N LYS A 189 -11.16 26.13 5.54
CA LYS A 189 -11.24 27.32 4.70
C LYS A 189 -12.56 27.37 3.95
N GLY A 190 -13.32 28.45 4.13
CA GLY A 190 -14.60 28.68 3.45
C GLY A 190 -15.81 28.34 4.32
N THR A 191 -16.89 27.87 3.69
CA THR A 191 -18.19 27.59 4.32
C THR A 191 -18.37 26.14 4.75
N GLY A 192 -17.38 25.28 4.56
CA GLY A 192 -17.45 23.87 4.96
C GLY A 192 -16.42 23.00 4.26
N GLY A 193 -16.28 21.78 4.74
CA GLY A 193 -15.34 20.78 4.24
C GLY A 193 -15.74 19.38 4.69
N ALA A 194 -15.30 18.38 3.94
CA ALA A 194 -15.63 16.98 4.16
C ALA A 194 -14.39 16.13 3.90
N MET A 195 -14.05 15.23 4.80
CA MET A 195 -12.85 14.39 4.70
C MET A 195 -13.15 12.96 5.11
N GLU A 196 -12.64 11.99 4.36
CA GLU A 196 -12.70 10.57 4.69
C GLU A 196 -11.30 9.94 4.50
N PHE A 197 -10.75 9.28 5.53
CA PHE A 197 -9.41 8.73 5.48
C PHE A 197 -9.29 7.40 6.23
N ALA A 198 -8.40 6.52 5.77
CA ALA A 198 -8.13 5.23 6.39
C ALA A 198 -6.83 5.29 7.24
N PRO A 199 -6.87 5.39 8.58
CA PRO A 199 -5.68 5.64 9.39
C PRO A 199 -4.57 4.58 9.25
N TYR A 200 -4.88 3.41 8.69
CA TYR A 200 -3.93 2.33 8.46
C TYR A 200 -2.70 2.74 7.66
N TRP A 201 -2.84 3.67 6.70
CA TRP A 201 -1.71 4.16 5.89
C TRP A 201 -0.70 5.04 6.66
N LEU A 202 -1.01 5.48 7.90
CA LEU A 202 -0.11 6.31 8.72
C LEU A 202 1.21 5.62 9.04
N THR A 203 1.25 4.28 8.94
CA THR A 203 2.43 3.46 9.15
C THR A 203 2.57 2.47 8.00
N SER A 204 3.81 2.12 7.65
CA SER A 204 4.08 1.10 6.64
C SER A 204 4.09 -0.29 7.26
N HIS A 205 3.49 -1.26 6.56
CA HIS A 205 3.33 -2.65 7.00
C HIS A 205 4.12 -3.58 6.06
N PRO A 206 5.46 -3.59 6.14
CA PRO A 206 6.33 -4.33 5.20
C PRO A 206 6.08 -5.85 5.19
N LEU A 207 5.50 -6.39 6.26
CA LEU A 207 5.19 -7.82 6.41
C LEU A 207 3.72 -8.18 6.11
N LEU A 208 2.88 -7.20 5.76
CA LEU A 208 1.50 -7.43 5.33
C LEU A 208 1.49 -7.73 3.83
N THR A 209 1.26 -8.99 3.46
CA THR A 209 1.08 -9.40 2.06
C THR A 209 -0.41 -9.42 1.69
N ALA A 210 -0.72 -9.36 0.39
CA ALA A 210 -2.09 -9.44 -0.12
C ALA A 210 -2.87 -10.69 0.39
N GLU A 211 -2.14 -11.77 0.64
CA GLU A 211 -2.66 -13.03 1.18
C GLU A 211 -3.02 -12.93 2.67
N LYS A 212 -2.22 -12.21 3.47
CA LYS A 212 -2.55 -11.96 4.89
C LYS A 212 -3.80 -11.08 5.04
N MET A 213 -4.03 -10.15 4.12
CA MET A 213 -5.25 -9.32 4.12
C MET A 213 -6.53 -10.11 3.83
N THR A 214 -6.44 -11.15 2.98
CA THR A 214 -7.59 -11.98 2.60
C THR A 214 -7.79 -13.18 3.52
N SER A 215 -6.72 -13.73 4.12
CA SER A 215 -6.81 -14.82 5.10
C SER A 215 -7.20 -14.35 6.51
N ASN A 216 -7.04 -13.06 6.83
CA ASN A 216 -7.44 -12.53 8.13
C ASN A 216 -8.97 -12.30 8.17
N ASN A 217 -9.64 -13.06 9.03
CA ASN A 217 -11.09 -12.98 9.24
C ASN A 217 -11.52 -11.76 10.08
N PHE A 218 -10.61 -11.07 10.78
CA PHE A 218 -10.91 -9.92 11.63
C PHE A 218 -10.12 -8.69 11.15
N PRO A 219 -10.56 -8.02 10.06
CA PRO A 219 -9.74 -7.05 9.30
C PRO A 219 -9.80 -5.61 9.83
N PHE A 220 -10.17 -5.44 11.10
CA PHE A 220 -10.67 -4.18 11.68
C PHE A 220 -9.72 -2.97 11.53
N LEU A 221 -8.41 -3.16 11.60
CA LEU A 221 -7.44 -2.04 11.51
C LEU A 221 -7.30 -1.48 10.10
N TYR A 222 -7.25 -2.33 9.07
CA TYR A 222 -7.06 -1.90 7.68
C TYR A 222 -8.36 -1.63 6.93
N ASN A 223 -9.51 -2.06 7.47
CA ASN A 223 -10.82 -1.63 7.00
C ASN A 223 -11.37 -0.39 7.74
N LEU A 224 -10.62 0.18 8.69
CA LEU A 224 -11.04 1.39 9.41
C LEU A 224 -10.97 2.60 8.49
N SER A 225 -12.13 3.18 8.18
CA SER A 225 -12.29 4.52 7.61
C SER A 225 -12.81 5.47 8.69
N VAL A 226 -12.30 6.69 8.72
CA VAL A 226 -12.72 7.81 9.59
C VAL A 226 -13.20 8.95 8.70
N SER A 227 -14.37 9.49 9.00
CA SER A 227 -15.01 10.60 8.28
C SER A 227 -15.19 11.80 9.21
N VAL A 228 -14.95 13.01 8.71
CA VAL A 228 -15.20 14.27 9.42
C VAL A 228 -15.85 15.26 8.47
N THR A 229 -16.87 15.96 8.96
CA THR A 229 -17.62 17.00 8.22
C THR A 229 -17.60 18.28 9.02
N TYR A 230 -17.37 19.41 8.36
CA TYR A 230 -17.55 20.74 8.90
C TYR A 230 -18.44 21.54 7.95
N VAL A 231 -19.43 22.25 8.48
CA VAL A 231 -20.30 23.18 7.72
C VAL A 231 -20.45 24.45 8.54
N LYS A 232 -20.39 25.60 7.86
CA LYS A 232 -20.60 26.92 8.43
C LYS A 232 -21.72 27.64 7.67
N GLU A 233 -22.77 28.00 8.40
CA GLU A 233 -23.99 28.62 7.91
C GLU A 233 -24.26 29.88 8.74
N ASP A 234 -23.95 31.06 8.20
CA ASP A 234 -24.05 32.38 8.85
C ASP A 234 -23.43 32.44 10.28
N ASN A 235 -24.27 32.24 11.31
CA ASN A 235 -23.87 32.24 12.72
C ASN A 235 -23.57 30.83 13.29
N ASN A 236 -23.97 29.79 12.57
CA ASN A 236 -23.98 28.41 13.04
C ASN A 236 -22.83 27.61 12.43
N ASN A 237 -22.15 26.81 13.25
CA ASN A 237 -21.15 25.84 12.81
C ASN A 237 -21.60 24.43 13.19
N TYR A 238 -21.59 23.51 12.23
CA TYR A 238 -21.82 22.09 12.44
C TYR A 238 -20.54 21.29 12.26
N LEU A 239 -20.28 20.35 13.15
CA LEU A 239 -19.17 19.41 13.08
C LEU A 239 -19.72 18.00 13.27
N THR A 240 -19.44 17.09 12.33
CA THR A 240 -19.71 15.65 12.50
C THR A 240 -18.44 14.84 12.36
N GLY A 241 -18.37 13.75 13.12
CA GLY A 241 -17.32 12.75 13.04
C GLY A 241 -17.96 11.37 12.98
N GLY A 242 -17.39 10.48 12.18
CA GLY A 242 -17.86 9.11 12.06
C GLY A 242 -16.76 8.13 11.69
N PHE A 243 -17.05 6.85 11.83
CA PHE A 243 -16.16 5.77 11.45
C PHE A 243 -16.94 4.65 10.78
N ARG A 244 -16.26 3.87 9.93
CA ARG A 244 -16.70 2.57 9.43
C ARG A 244 -15.56 1.59 9.57
N THR A 245 -15.84 0.35 9.97
CA THR A 245 -14.87 -0.74 9.86
C THR A 245 -15.54 -2.09 9.64
N ARG A 246 -14.82 -3.00 8.99
CA ARG A 246 -15.21 -4.40 8.86
C ARG A 246 -14.68 -5.18 10.06
N VAL A 247 -15.57 -5.66 10.91
CA VAL A 247 -15.19 -6.45 12.10
C VAL A 247 -15.00 -7.93 11.77
N TYR A 248 -15.69 -8.45 10.75
CA TYR A 248 -15.52 -9.82 10.27
C TYR A 248 -15.56 -9.90 8.74
N GLN A 249 -14.76 -10.79 8.18
CA GLN A 249 -14.87 -11.24 6.79
C GLN A 249 -14.55 -12.73 6.65
N SER A 250 -15.11 -13.38 5.64
CA SER A 250 -14.64 -14.69 5.18
C SER A 250 -14.79 -14.85 3.68
N TYR A 251 -13.82 -15.51 3.06
CA TYR A 251 -13.83 -15.87 1.65
C TYR A 251 -14.06 -17.38 1.53
N GLY A 252 -14.86 -17.77 0.53
CA GLY A 252 -15.07 -19.20 0.24
C GLY A 252 -13.81 -19.81 -0.37
N LYS A 253 -13.57 -21.11 -0.17
CA LYS A 253 -12.39 -21.81 -0.71
C LYS A 253 -12.14 -21.52 -2.21
N SER A 254 -13.20 -21.54 -3.03
CA SER A 254 -13.08 -21.22 -4.46
C SER A 254 -12.65 -19.77 -4.74
N GLN A 255 -13.00 -18.80 -3.89
CA GLN A 255 -12.47 -17.43 -3.99
C GLN A 255 -11.00 -17.39 -3.60
N THR A 256 -10.60 -18.05 -2.51
CA THR A 256 -9.19 -18.13 -2.09
C THR A 256 -8.30 -18.80 -3.14
N ASP A 257 -8.77 -19.89 -3.73
CA ASP A 257 -8.06 -20.59 -4.81
C ASP A 257 -7.93 -19.68 -6.06
N LYS A 258 -9.00 -18.98 -6.46
CA LYS A 258 -8.96 -17.98 -7.56
C LYS A 258 -8.02 -16.81 -7.27
N LEU A 259 -8.09 -16.23 -6.07
CA LEU A 259 -7.21 -15.14 -5.64
C LEU A 259 -5.74 -15.55 -5.71
N LYS A 260 -5.41 -16.79 -5.31
CA LYS A 260 -4.05 -17.33 -5.41
C LYS A 260 -3.60 -17.49 -6.86
N THR A 261 -4.47 -17.99 -7.74
CA THR A 261 -4.18 -18.09 -9.18
C THR A 261 -3.94 -16.71 -9.80
N ILE A 262 -4.88 -15.77 -9.62
CA ILE A 262 -4.79 -14.41 -10.18
C ILE A 262 -3.55 -13.68 -9.63
N LYS A 263 -3.27 -13.76 -8.32
CA LYS A 263 -2.05 -13.22 -7.70
C LYS A 263 -0.77 -13.77 -8.35
N ASN A 264 -0.73 -15.07 -8.64
CA ASN A 264 0.42 -15.69 -9.28
C ASN A 264 0.58 -15.23 -10.74
N GLU A 265 -0.52 -15.13 -11.49
CA GLU A 265 -0.52 -14.61 -12.86
C GLU A 265 -0.05 -13.14 -12.89
N ILE A 266 -0.60 -12.27 -12.04
CA ILE A 266 -0.12 -10.89 -11.85
C ILE A 266 1.38 -10.86 -11.55
N GLY A 267 1.85 -11.71 -10.63
CA GLY A 267 3.27 -11.80 -10.27
C GLY A 267 4.17 -12.26 -11.44
N ILE A 268 3.67 -13.10 -12.35
CA ILE A 268 4.38 -13.52 -13.56
C ILE A 268 4.49 -12.35 -14.55
N GLU A 269 3.38 -11.68 -14.87
CA GLU A 269 3.38 -10.54 -15.80
C GLU A 269 4.25 -9.39 -15.29
N LEU A 270 4.15 -9.06 -14.00
CA LEU A 270 4.98 -8.03 -13.35
C LEU A 270 6.47 -8.40 -13.23
N SER A 271 6.89 -9.58 -13.67
CA SER A 271 8.29 -10.01 -13.64
C SER A 271 9.03 -9.76 -14.97
N GLU A 272 8.44 -9.03 -15.91
CA GLU A 272 9.16 -8.48 -17.06
C GLU A 272 9.80 -7.11 -16.75
N SER A 273 10.60 -6.58 -17.70
CA SER A 273 11.08 -5.19 -17.58
C SER A 273 9.93 -4.23 -17.89
N PRO A 274 9.92 -2.99 -17.37
CA PRO A 274 8.79 -2.07 -17.47
C PRO A 274 8.29 -1.78 -18.89
N GLU A 275 9.16 -1.88 -19.88
CA GLU A 275 8.89 -1.68 -21.30
C GLU A 275 8.13 -2.85 -21.94
N ASP A 276 8.26 -4.05 -21.37
CA ASP A 276 7.75 -5.33 -21.89
C ASP A 276 6.42 -5.77 -21.23
N LEU A 277 5.87 -4.97 -20.30
CA LEU A 277 4.68 -5.33 -19.52
C LEU A 277 3.39 -5.28 -20.36
N ASP A 278 2.60 -6.37 -20.32
CA ASP A 278 1.24 -6.39 -20.85
C ASP A 278 0.27 -5.66 -19.90
N LEU A 279 0.21 -4.33 -20.05
CA LEU A 279 -0.58 -3.45 -19.19
C LEU A 279 -2.10 -3.66 -19.32
N GLU A 280 -2.58 -4.23 -20.43
CA GLU A 280 -4.01 -4.53 -20.61
C GLU A 280 -4.39 -5.79 -19.82
N LYS A 281 -3.59 -6.85 -19.94
CA LYS A 281 -3.75 -8.08 -19.16
C LYS A 281 -3.56 -7.84 -17.66
N ILE A 282 -2.55 -7.05 -17.26
CA ILE A 282 -2.34 -6.70 -15.84
C ILE A 282 -3.54 -5.93 -15.29
N GLU A 283 -4.11 -4.97 -16.03
CA GLU A 283 -5.31 -4.25 -15.60
C GLU A 283 -6.55 -5.16 -15.48
N GLN A 284 -6.72 -6.12 -16.40
CA GLN A 284 -7.80 -7.09 -16.32
C GLN A 284 -7.66 -8.00 -15.09
N LEU A 285 -6.46 -8.56 -14.86
CA LEU A 285 -6.16 -9.37 -13.68
C LEU A 285 -6.33 -8.57 -12.38
N ARG A 286 -5.96 -7.28 -12.38
CA ARG A 286 -6.17 -6.36 -11.25
C ARG A 286 -7.65 -6.22 -10.91
N LYS A 287 -8.50 -5.94 -11.91
CA LYS A 287 -9.96 -5.84 -11.75
C LYS A 287 -10.54 -7.15 -11.22
N ASP A 288 -10.14 -8.29 -11.78
CA ASP A 288 -10.62 -9.60 -11.35
C ASP A 288 -10.23 -9.89 -9.90
N TYR A 289 -8.98 -9.57 -9.50
CA TYR A 289 -8.51 -9.68 -8.12
C TYR A 289 -9.34 -8.82 -7.15
N VAL A 290 -9.44 -7.51 -7.45
CA VAL A 290 -10.16 -6.53 -6.61
C VAL A 290 -11.65 -6.89 -6.49
N SER A 291 -12.28 -7.32 -7.58
CA SER A 291 -13.70 -7.71 -7.58
C SER A 291 -14.03 -8.85 -6.61
N ILE A 292 -13.04 -9.71 -6.31
CA ILE A 292 -13.17 -10.81 -5.36
C ILE A 292 -12.87 -10.32 -3.94
N THR A 293 -11.84 -9.51 -3.72
CA THR A 293 -11.48 -9.00 -2.38
C THR A 293 -12.51 -8.02 -1.81
N GLU A 294 -13.17 -7.22 -2.64
CA GLU A 294 -14.28 -6.36 -2.21
C GLU A 294 -15.51 -7.15 -1.77
N LYS A 295 -15.68 -8.39 -2.27
CA LYS A 295 -16.89 -9.21 -2.11
C LYS A 295 -16.63 -10.54 -1.38
N PRO A 296 -16.30 -10.51 -0.05
CA PRO A 296 -16.33 -11.70 0.79
C PRO A 296 -17.66 -12.46 0.70
N VAL A 297 -17.61 -13.78 0.91
CA VAL A 297 -18.80 -14.65 1.06
C VAL A 297 -19.63 -14.22 2.26
N PHE A 298 -18.99 -13.82 3.36
CA PHE A 298 -19.67 -13.20 4.48
C PHE A 298 -18.84 -12.04 5.03
N ASN A 299 -19.50 -10.93 5.36
CA ASN A 299 -18.87 -9.87 6.15
C ASN A 299 -19.82 -9.27 7.18
N ILE A 300 -19.21 -8.66 8.19
CA ILE A 300 -19.88 -7.83 9.19
C ILE A 300 -19.16 -6.48 9.19
N ASP A 301 -19.85 -5.43 8.77
CA ASP A 301 -19.37 -4.05 8.84
C ASP A 301 -20.14 -3.31 9.96
N ILE A 302 -19.43 -2.51 10.75
CA ILE A 302 -20.03 -1.55 11.68
C ILE A 302 -19.71 -0.12 11.22
N ALA A 303 -20.61 0.80 11.50
CA ALA A 303 -20.34 2.22 11.38
C ALA A 303 -21.04 3.00 12.50
N GLY A 304 -20.49 4.16 12.84
CA GLY A 304 -21.09 5.08 13.80
C GLY A 304 -20.73 6.51 13.44
N ALA A 305 -21.63 7.45 13.72
CA ALA A 305 -21.38 8.87 13.57
C ALA A 305 -22.05 9.66 14.69
N VAL A 306 -21.44 10.81 15.01
CA VAL A 306 -21.94 11.82 15.94
C VAL A 306 -21.80 13.19 15.32
N GLY A 307 -22.74 14.08 15.62
CA GLY A 307 -22.79 15.43 15.10
C GLY A 307 -23.23 16.43 16.17
N GLY A 308 -22.60 17.59 16.18
CA GLY A 308 -22.95 18.72 17.03
C GLY A 308 -22.99 20.03 16.26
N GLY A 309 -23.73 20.98 16.79
CA GLY A 309 -23.83 22.35 16.28
C GLY A 309 -23.46 23.37 17.35
N SER A 310 -23.06 24.56 16.93
CA SER A 310 -22.88 25.73 17.80
C SER A 310 -23.50 26.95 17.13
N ASP A 311 -24.34 27.67 17.87
CA ASP A 311 -25.03 28.89 17.42
C ASP A 311 -24.19 30.17 17.62
N SER A 312 -22.99 30.05 18.23
CA SER A 312 -22.11 31.19 18.58
C SER A 312 -20.90 31.32 17.66
N ASN A 313 -20.82 30.50 16.59
CA ASN A 313 -19.61 30.27 15.81
C ASN A 313 -18.39 29.74 16.62
N SER A 314 -18.51 29.43 17.93
CA SER A 314 -17.43 28.88 18.76
C SER A 314 -17.55 27.37 18.97
N PHE A 315 -16.41 26.67 19.04
CA PHE A 315 -16.38 25.26 19.45
C PHE A 315 -16.61 25.05 20.96
N ASP A 316 -16.51 26.11 21.77
CA ASP A 316 -16.74 26.06 23.21
C ASP A 316 -18.21 25.76 23.56
N ASP A 317 -19.15 26.17 22.69
CA ASP A 317 -20.60 25.99 22.85
C ASP A 317 -21.14 24.81 21.98
N LEU A 318 -20.30 23.88 21.54
CA LEU A 318 -20.71 22.78 20.66
C LEU A 318 -21.66 21.79 21.38
N VAL A 319 -22.93 21.79 21.00
CA VAL A 319 -23.94 20.86 21.52
C VAL A 319 -24.06 19.66 20.58
N LEU A 320 -23.80 18.45 21.12
CA LEU A 320 -24.11 17.19 20.43
C LEU A 320 -25.63 17.06 20.24
N SER A 321 -26.06 17.03 18.98
CA SER A 321 -27.48 17.09 18.60
C SER A 321 -27.94 15.87 17.81
N ARG A 322 -27.03 15.15 17.15
CA ARG A 322 -27.37 14.02 16.27
C ARG A 322 -26.35 12.88 16.44
N TRP A 323 -26.83 11.63 16.41
CA TRP A 323 -25.98 10.44 16.38
C TRP A 323 -26.68 9.33 15.62
N ALA A 324 -25.91 8.42 15.04
CA ALA A 324 -26.43 7.21 14.41
C ALA A 324 -25.38 6.10 14.41
N ALA A 325 -25.86 4.85 14.35
CA ALA A 325 -25.04 3.65 14.27
C ALA A 325 -25.65 2.68 13.27
N TRP A 326 -24.80 1.94 12.57
CA TRP A 326 -25.18 0.98 11.55
C TRP A 326 -24.43 -0.33 11.76
N LEU A 327 -25.15 -1.43 11.55
CA LEU A 327 -24.62 -2.79 11.46
C LEU A 327 -25.05 -3.36 10.11
N SER A 328 -24.10 -3.82 9.31
CA SER A 328 -24.35 -4.49 8.03
C SER A 328 -23.86 -5.92 8.10
N LEU A 329 -24.73 -6.86 7.69
CA LEU A 329 -24.45 -8.29 7.59
C LEU A 329 -24.70 -8.69 6.13
N ASN A 330 -23.65 -8.96 5.35
CA ASN A 330 -23.83 -9.36 3.95
C ASN A 330 -23.40 -10.82 3.79
N PHE A 331 -24.30 -11.64 3.28
CA PHE A 331 -24.02 -13.03 2.89
C PHE A 331 -24.19 -13.17 1.38
N ARG A 332 -23.14 -13.64 0.71
CA ARG A 332 -23.07 -13.90 -0.73
C ARG A 332 -22.87 -15.41 -0.90
N PRO A 333 -23.95 -16.21 -1.03
CA PRO A 333 -23.79 -17.64 -1.31
C PRO A 333 -23.05 -17.80 -2.64
N GLY A 334 -21.85 -18.38 -2.60
CA GLY A 334 -21.06 -18.57 -3.80
C GLY A 334 -21.78 -19.46 -4.81
N ASP A 335 -21.64 -19.15 -6.10
CA ASP A 335 -22.29 -19.88 -7.19
C ASP A 335 -22.03 -21.39 -7.08
N ARG A 336 -23.05 -22.12 -6.64
CA ARG A 336 -23.15 -23.54 -6.94
C ARG A 336 -23.41 -23.63 -8.43
N LYS A 337 -22.34 -23.80 -9.22
CA LYS A 337 -22.47 -24.26 -10.60
C LYS A 337 -23.26 -25.57 -10.58
N SER A 338 -24.49 -25.50 -11.08
CA SER A 338 -25.35 -26.62 -11.47
C SER A 338 -24.82 -27.26 -12.74
#